data_AF-A0A2E7P9B8-F1
#
_entry.id   AF-A0A2E7P9B8-F1
#
_cell.length_a   1.000
_cell.length_b   1.000
_cell.length_c   1.000
_cell.angle_alpha   90.00
_cell.angle_beta   90.00
_cell.angle_gamma   90.00
#
_symmetry.space_group_name_H-M   'P 1'
#
loop_
_entity.id
_entity.type
_entity.pdbx_description
1 polymer ?
#
loop_
_entity_poly.entity_id
_entity_poly.type
_entity_poly.pdbx_seq_one_letter_code
_entity_poly.pdbx_strand_id
1 'polypeptide(L)'
;MTNHYLLIINLVAAGLILAHAVCALNKMNAGAEHHSDRLFFSLVVAGESGILLGPLFGYLVRPEMAYVVLNVGFAGLYAVPWLYVAARDRLKGRIPWTSR
;
A
#
# COMPACT_ATOMS: atom_id res chain seq x y z
N MET A 1 -16.13 12.67 -16.47
CA MET A 1 -15.24 11.52 -16.72
C MET A 1 -13.95 11.57 -15.90
N THR A 2 -13.24 12.70 -15.83
CA THR A 2 -11.95 12.85 -15.09
C THR A 2 -12.01 12.41 -13.62
N ASN A 3 -13.08 12.72 -12.88
CA ASN A 3 -13.23 12.30 -11.48
C ASN A 3 -13.27 10.77 -11.28
N HIS A 4 -13.74 10.01 -12.28
CA HIS A 4 -13.81 8.55 -12.15
C HIS A 4 -12.42 7.94 -12.28
N TYR A 5 -11.58 8.46 -13.19
CA TYR A 5 -10.19 8.03 -13.33
C TYR A 5 -9.37 8.34 -12.07
N LEU A 6 -9.53 9.54 -11.52
CA LEU A 6 -8.85 9.94 -10.28
C LEU A 6 -9.24 9.06 -9.10
N LEU A 7 -10.53 8.72 -8.99
CA LEU A 7 -11.01 7.78 -7.97
C LEU A 7 -10.37 6.41 -8.14
N ILE A 8 -10.38 5.84 -9.35
CA ILE A 8 -9.80 4.52 -9.62
C ILE A 8 -8.30 4.51 -9.30
N ILE A 9 -7.55 5.51 -9.76
CA ILE A 9 -6.10 5.62 -9.49
C ILE A 9 -5.86 5.67 -7.97
N ASN A 10 -6.65 6.46 -7.25
CA ASN A 10 -6.52 6.59 -5.81
C ASN A 10 -6.82 5.27 -5.08
N LEU A 11 -7.85 4.53 -5.50
CA LEU A 11 -8.20 3.23 -4.92
C LEU A 11 -7.12 2.18 -5.18
N VAL A 12 -6.53 2.17 -6.37
CA VAL A 12 -5.41 1.27 -6.69
C VAL A 12 -4.18 1.61 -5.86
N ALA A 13 -3.84 2.89 -5.72
CA ALA A 13 -2.73 3.33 -4.88
C ALA A 13 -2.96 2.96 -3.41
N ALA A 14 -4.15 3.24 -2.87
CA ALA A 14 -4.55 2.87 -1.52
C ALA A 14 -4.47 1.36 -1.29
N GLY A 15 -4.95 0.56 -2.25
CA GLY A 15 -4.85 -0.90 -2.19
C GLY A 15 -3.42 -1.42 -2.13
N LEU A 16 -2.51 -0.83 -2.90
CA LEU A 16 -1.09 -1.19 -2.88
C LEU A 16 -0.41 -0.82 -1.56
N ILE A 17 -0.68 0.38 -1.05
CA ILE A 17 -0.16 0.85 0.25
C ILE A 17 -0.69 -0.05 1.38
N LEU A 18 -1.99 -0.33 1.38
CA LEU A 18 -2.63 -1.19 2.38
C LEU A 18 -2.03 -2.59 2.37
N ALA A 19 -1.86 -3.19 1.19
CA ALA A 19 -1.25 -4.52 1.06
C ALA A 19 0.18 -4.54 1.63
N HIS A 20 0.99 -3.52 1.31
CA HIS A 20 2.33 -3.38 1.86
C HIS A 20 2.30 -3.23 3.39
N ALA A 21 1.46 -2.36 3.93
CA ALA A 21 1.36 -2.06 5.35
C ALA A 21 0.91 -3.29 6.18
N VAL A 22 -0.10 -4.03 5.69
CA VAL A 22 -0.53 -5.27 6.35
C VAL A 22 0.57 -6.34 6.32
N CYS A 23 1.29 -6.47 5.19
CA CYS A 23 2.42 -7.40 5.11
C CYS A 23 3.58 -6.99 6.03
N ALA A 24 3.84 -5.70 6.18
CA ALA A 24 4.86 -5.18 7.08
C ALA A 24 4.48 -5.46 8.55
N LEU A 25 3.25 -5.15 8.95
CA LEU A 25 2.74 -5.45 10.29
C LEU A 25 2.80 -6.94 10.63
N ASN A 26 2.44 -7.82 9.68
CA ASN A 26 2.47 -9.26 9.91
C ASN A 26 3.89 -9.82 10.10
N LYS A 27 4.92 -9.10 9.64
CA LYS A 27 6.34 -9.49 9.83
C LYS A 27 6.96 -8.88 11.09
N MET A 28 6.30 -7.92 11.74
CA MET A 28 6.84 -7.25 12.92
C MET A 28 6.58 -8.08 14.17
N ASN A 29 7.65 -8.40 14.91
CA ASN A 29 7.55 -9.04 16.21
C ASN A 29 7.05 -8.05 17.27
N ALA A 30 6.45 -8.56 18.34
CA ALA A 30 5.90 -7.75 19.44
C ALA A 30 6.97 -7.07 20.34
N GLY A 31 8.25 -7.14 19.96
CA GLY A 31 9.35 -6.52 20.69
C GLY A 31 9.29 -4.98 20.67
N ALA A 32 9.86 -4.36 21.71
CA ALA A 32 9.87 -2.91 21.89
C ALA A 32 10.59 -2.15 20.75
N GLU A 33 11.51 -2.83 20.05
CA GLU A 33 12.30 -2.30 18.94
C GLU A 33 11.47 -1.88 17.71
N HIS A 34 10.24 -2.40 17.57
CA HIS A 34 9.36 -2.09 16.43
C HIS A 34 8.10 -1.30 16.83
N HIS A 35 8.05 -0.74 18.04
CA HIS A 35 6.83 -0.12 18.54
C HIS A 35 6.38 1.09 17.69
N SER A 36 7.32 1.95 17.30
CA SER A 36 7.07 3.12 16.44
C SER A 36 6.60 2.72 15.04
N ASP A 37 7.30 1.76 14.43
CA ASP A 37 7.02 1.33 13.06
C ASP A 37 5.67 0.64 12.99
N ARG A 38 5.36 -0.19 13.99
CA ARG A 38 4.06 -0.86 14.10
C ARG A 38 2.93 0.13 14.29
N LEU A 39 3.12 1.19 15.08
CA LEU A 39 2.12 2.26 15.22
C LEU A 39 1.94 3.00 13.89
N PHE A 40 3.03 3.34 13.21
CA PHE A 40 3.00 3.98 11.90
C PHE A 40 2.22 3.15 10.87
N PHE A 41 2.56 1.87 10.68
CA PHE A 41 1.85 1.02 9.73
C PHE A 41 0.39 0.74 10.15
N SER A 42 0.08 0.71 11.45
CA SER A 42 -1.30 0.59 11.92
C SER A 42 -2.14 1.81 11.51
N LEU A 43 -1.57 3.02 11.61
CA LEU A 43 -2.21 4.24 11.14
C LEU A 43 -2.41 4.25 9.62
N VAL A 44 -1.39 3.80 8.88
CA VAL A 44 -1.48 3.64 7.41
C VAL A 44 -2.60 2.67 7.05
N VAL A 45 -2.70 1.50 7.70
CA VAL A 45 -3.77 0.53 7.48
C VAL A 45 -5.15 1.16 7.72
N ALA A 46 -5.31 1.87 8.84
CA ALA A 46 -6.57 2.54 9.15
C ALA A 46 -6.94 3.59 8.09
N GLY A 47 -5.99 4.46 7.71
CA GLY A 47 -6.20 5.51 6.70
C GLY A 47 -6.57 4.95 5.33
N GLU A 48 -5.80 4.01 4.81
CA GLU A 48 -6.04 3.43 3.48
C GLU A 48 -7.31 2.57 3.44
N SER A 49 -7.67 1.90 4.54
CA SER A 49 -8.95 1.20 4.64
C SER A 49 -10.13 2.16 4.53
N GLY A 50 -10.02 3.36 5.12
CA GLY A 50 -11.03 4.41 4.99
C GLY A 50 -11.18 4.90 3.55
N ILE A 51 -10.08 5.04 2.82
CA ILE A 51 -10.10 5.43 1.40
C ILE A 51 -10.74 4.35 0.52
N LEU A 52 -10.42 3.07 0.76
CA LEU A 52 -10.98 1.94 0.03
C LEU A 52 -12.48 1.73 0.30
N LEU A 53 -12.90 1.91 1.55
CA LEU A 53 -14.28 1.71 1.97
C LEU A 53 -15.17 2.95 1.78
N GLY A 54 -14.58 4.14 1.68
CA GLY A 54 -15.30 5.41 1.50
C GLY A 54 -16.38 5.37 0.40
N PRO A 55 -16.08 4.86 -0.81
CA PRO A 55 -17.09 4.74 -1.87
C PRO A 55 -18.30 3.86 -1.49
N LEU A 56 -18.11 2.82 -0.67
CA LEU A 56 -19.18 1.91 -0.25
C LEU A 56 -20.16 2.58 0.73
N PHE A 57 -19.70 3.57 1.49
CA PHE A 57 -20.50 4.29 2.47
C PHE A 57 -21.09 5.61 1.94
N GLY A 58 -21.02 5.84 0.62
CA GLY A 58 -21.47 7.10 0.02
C GLY A 58 -20.55 8.29 0.32
N TYR A 59 -19.45 8.07 1.04
CA TYR A 59 -18.34 9.03 1.18
C TYR A 59 -17.49 8.99 -0.09
N LEU A 60 -18.08 9.49 -1.19
CA LEU A 60 -17.32 9.97 -2.32
C LEU A 60 -16.69 11.30 -1.90
N VAL A 61 -15.67 11.24 -1.04
CA VAL A 61 -14.73 12.35 -0.91
C VAL A 61 -14.31 12.63 -2.33
N ARG A 62 -14.69 13.81 -2.88
CA ARG A 62 -14.25 14.20 -4.20
C ARG A 62 -12.75 13.95 -4.21
N PRO A 63 -12.21 13.11 -5.12
CA PRO A 63 -10.80 12.79 -5.09
C PRO A 63 -10.06 14.08 -5.41
N GLU A 64 -9.74 14.86 -4.36
CA GLU A 64 -9.01 16.09 -4.54
C GLU A 64 -7.66 15.68 -5.07
N MET A 65 -7.22 16.36 -6.13
CA MET A 65 -5.97 16.04 -6.81
C MET A 65 -4.80 15.91 -5.82
N ALA A 66 -4.81 16.69 -4.74
CA ALA A 66 -3.82 16.61 -3.67
C ALA A 66 -3.76 15.21 -3.02
N TYR A 67 -4.89 14.62 -2.62
CA TYR A 67 -4.92 13.29 -2.00
C TYR A 67 -4.50 12.18 -2.97
N VAL A 68 -4.93 12.28 -4.24
CA VAL A 68 -4.53 11.32 -5.26
C VAL A 68 -3.02 11.36 -5.49
N VAL A 69 -2.45 12.56 -5.62
CA VAL A 69 -1.00 12.73 -5.77
C VAL A 69 -0.24 12.19 -4.57
N LEU A 70 -0.74 12.42 -3.36
CA LEU A 70 -0.12 11.94 -2.12
C LEU A 70 -0.09 10.41 -2.08
N ASN A 71 -1.22 9.75 -2.34
CA ASN A 71 -1.31 8.29 -2.35
C ASN A 71 -0.49 7.67 -3.49
N VAL A 72 -0.53 8.25 -4.70
CA VAL A 72 0.30 7.77 -5.81
C VAL A 72 1.78 7.92 -5.50
N GLY A 73 2.19 9.06 -4.91
CA GLY A 73 3.57 9.28 -4.47
C GLY A 73 4.00 8.27 -3.41
N PHE A 74 3.15 8.02 -2.41
CA PHE A 74 3.43 7.07 -1.34
C PHE A 74 3.50 5.63 -1.86
N ALA A 75 2.56 5.23 -2.73
CA ALA A 75 2.59 3.94 -3.40
C ALA A 75 3.86 3.77 -4.25
N GLY A 76 4.26 4.80 -4.99
CA GLY A 76 5.47 4.80 -5.81
C GLY A 76 6.75 4.67 -4.98
N LEU A 77 6.82 5.30 -3.80
CA LEU A 77 8.01 5.26 -2.94
C LEU A 77 8.12 3.98 -2.10
N TYR A 78 7.00 3.46 -1.60
CA TYR A 78 7.01 2.37 -0.61
C TYR A 78 6.47 1.06 -1.16
N ALA A 79 5.31 1.08 -1.82
CA ALA A 79 4.63 -0.14 -2.26
C ALA A 79 5.25 -0.73 -3.54
N VAL A 80 5.58 0.11 -4.52
CA VAL A 80 6.12 -0.34 -5.82
C VAL A 80 7.51 -1.00 -5.67
N PRO A 81 8.49 -0.42 -4.96
CA PRO A 81 9.78 -1.09 -4.76
C PRO A 81 9.66 -2.39 -3.99
N TRP A 82 8.79 -2.43 -2.97
CA TRP A 82 8.48 -3.65 -2.23
C TRP A 82 7.92 -4.75 -3.16
N LEU A 83 6.93 -4.40 -4.00
CA LEU A 83 6.34 -5.33 -4.95
C LEU A 83 7.36 -5.83 -5.97
N TYR A 84 8.22 -4.93 -6.46
CA TYR A 84 9.31 -5.28 -7.38
C TYR A 84 10.27 -6.30 -6.77
N VAL A 85 10.73 -6.07 -5.54
CA VAL A 85 11.62 -7.00 -4.83
C VAL A 85 10.92 -8.34 -4.59
N ALA A 86 9.68 -8.33 -4.11
CA ALA A 86 8.89 -9.54 -3.88
C ALA A 86 8.69 -10.37 -5.17
N ALA A 87 8.40 -9.70 -6.29
CA ALA A 87 8.26 -10.35 -7.60
C ALA A 87 9.61 -10.92 -8.09
N ARG A 88 10.69 -10.15 -7.95
CA ARG A 88 12.05 -10.58 -8.31
C ARG A 88 12.47 -11.82 -7.54
N ASP A 89 12.24 -11.87 -6.23
CA ASP A 89 12.62 -13.00 -5.40
C ASP A 89 11.82 -14.26 -5.74
N ARG A 90 10.51 -14.11 -6.03
CA ARG A 90 9.68 -15.22 -6.53
C ARG A 90 10.12 -15.73 -7.89
N LEU A 91 10.63 -14.86 -8.76
CA LEU A 91 11.16 -15.27 -10.06
C LEU A 91 12.50 -15.99 -9.90
N LYS A 92 13.41 -15.48 -9.07
CA LYS A 92 14.68 -16.18 -8.75
C LYS A 92 14.43 -17.56 -8.14
N GLY A 93 13.54 -17.67 -7.15
CA GLY A 93 13.19 -18.94 -6.52
C GLY A 93 12.54 -19.97 -7.46
N ARG A 94 12.04 -19.55 -8.62
CA ARG A 94 11.49 -20.45 -9.67
C ARG A 94 12.50 -20.84 -10.75
N ILE A 95 13.70 -20.25 -10.76
CA ILE A 95 14.72 -20.53 -11.76
C ILE A 95 15.78 -21.45 -11.13
N PRO A 96 15.83 -22.74 -11.50
CA PRO A 96 16.56 -23.78 -10.77
C PRO A 96 18.10 -23.62 -10.74
N TRP A 97 18.67 -22.71 -11.52
CA TRP A 97 20.12 -22.45 -11.57
C TRP A 97 20.59 -21.23 -10.78
N THR A 98 19.71 -20.51 -10.08
CA THR A 98 20.10 -19.29 -9.32
C THR A 98 20.32 -19.51 -7.82
N SER A 99 20.11 -20.72 -7.29
CA SER A 99 20.55 -21.11 -5.95
C SER A 99 21.97 -21.67 -6.01
N ARG A 100 22.97 -20.79 -5.99
CA ARG A 100 24.34 -21.12 -5.58
C ARG A 100 24.77 -20.15 -4.50
#